data_AF-A0A6J8CC25-F1
#
_entry.id   AF-A0A6J8CC25-F1
#
_cell.length_a   1.000
_cell.length_b   1.000
_cell.length_c   1.000
_cell.angle_alpha   90.00
_cell.angle_beta   90.00
_cell.angle_gamma   90.00
#
_symmetry.space_group_name_H-M   'P 1'
#
loop_
_entity.id
_entity.type
_entity.pdbx_description
1 polymer ?
#
loop_
_entity_poly.entity_id
_entity_poly.type
_entity_poly.pdbx_seq_one_letter_code
_entity_poly.pdbx_strand_id
1 'polypeptide(L)'
;MDVSQVTITKMQKLVRAEMFGRRQLTVLNIKLNEINKRLKICKDRGVNSHLYVLKQRRKVTENVRNMYGIYVRRKMTAVARMIITNFSNSVFESSNSSSDSQNNDETENLNSPRSDDVDVNTSEDTNISTDSSSNDTESAQQDISVNVNSEQTGQQQYSDDTEASNQNTLTSSE
;
A
#
# COMPACT_ATOMS: atom_id res chain seq x y z
N MET A 1 13.15 20.52 15.29
CA MET A 1 12.22 20.24 14.18
C MET A 1 10.88 19.84 14.79
N ASP A 2 9.94 20.77 14.89
CA ASP A 2 8.63 20.48 15.48
C ASP A 2 7.61 20.28 14.35
N VAL A 3 7.44 19.03 13.91
CA VAL A 3 6.44 18.71 12.88
C VAL A 3 5.08 18.77 13.55
N SER A 4 4.21 19.67 13.09
CA SER A 4 2.87 19.84 13.65
C SER A 4 2.16 18.49 13.86
N GLN A 5 1.63 18.27 15.07
CA GLN A 5 0.90 17.07 15.46
C GLN A 5 -0.24 16.72 14.49
N VAL A 6 -0.84 17.74 13.87
CA VAL A 6 -1.88 17.60 12.85
C VAL A 6 -1.33 16.91 11.59
N THR A 7 -0.12 17.28 11.17
CA THR A 7 0.57 16.71 10.00
C THR A 7 0.97 15.26 10.24
N ILE A 8 1.51 14.94 11.41
CA ILE A 8 1.86 13.56 11.81
C ILE A 8 0.60 12.67 11.77
N THR A 9 -0.49 13.14 12.37
CA THR A 9 -1.76 12.40 12.41
C THR A 9 -2.31 12.14 11.00
N LYS A 10 -2.26 13.15 10.11
CA LYS A 10 -2.66 13.00 8.70
C LYS A 10 -1.79 11.98 7.97
N MET A 11 -0.46 12.02 8.18
CA MET A 11 0.47 11.08 7.57
C MET A 11 0.19 9.64 8.03
N GLN A 12 0.01 9.41 9.33
CA GLN A 12 -0.33 8.10 9.88
C GLN A 12 -1.63 7.54 9.28
N LYS A 13 -2.66 8.37 9.11
CA LYS A 13 -3.92 7.96 8.45
C LYS A 13 -3.68 7.51 7.01
N LEU A 14 -2.85 8.23 6.26
CA LEU A 14 -2.52 7.86 4.88
C LEU A 14 -1.71 6.56 4.81
N VAL A 15 -0.74 6.37 5.71
CA VAL A 15 0.05 5.13 5.78
C VAL A 15 -0.83 3.93 6.14
N ARG A 16 -1.71 4.04 7.13
CA ARG A 16 -2.66 2.95 7.46
C ARG A 16 -3.58 2.62 6.29
N ALA A 17 -4.09 3.65 5.61
CA ALA A 17 -4.91 3.51 4.42
C ALA A 17 -4.16 2.78 3.28
N GLU A 18 -2.89 3.11 3.08
CA GLU A 18 -1.99 2.50 2.11
C GLU A 18 -1.73 1.01 2.42
N MET A 19 -1.37 0.70 3.67
CA MET A 19 -1.16 -0.68 4.13
C MET A 19 -2.41 -1.54 3.96
N PHE A 20 -3.59 -1.00 4.26
CA PHE A 20 -4.85 -1.69 4.03
C PHE A 20 -5.02 -2.05 2.54
N GLY A 21 -4.77 -1.10 1.64
CA GLY A 21 -4.82 -1.35 0.20
C GLY A 21 -3.86 -2.43 -0.26
N ARG A 22 -2.63 -2.47 0.29
CA ARG A 22 -1.66 -3.54 0.01
C ARG A 22 -2.15 -4.92 0.43
N ARG A 23 -2.73 -5.03 1.62
CA ARG A 23 -3.30 -6.30 2.10
C ARG A 23 -4.41 -6.80 1.17
N GLN A 24 -5.29 -5.89 0.71
CA GLN A 24 -6.33 -6.24 -0.26
C GLN A 24 -5.75 -6.70 -1.60
N LEU A 25 -4.68 -6.07 -2.09
CA LEU A 25 -3.98 -6.51 -3.30
C LEU A 25 -3.44 -7.95 -3.16
N THR A 26 -2.86 -8.29 -2.01
CA THR A 26 -2.38 -9.65 -1.73
C THR A 26 -3.52 -10.67 -1.80
N VAL A 27 -4.66 -10.38 -1.14
CA VAL A 27 -5.84 -11.25 -1.17
C VAL A 27 -6.35 -11.43 -2.60
N LEU A 28 -6.41 -10.35 -3.39
CA LEU A 28 -6.87 -10.40 -4.78
C LEU A 28 -5.90 -11.18 -5.69
N ASN A 29 -4.58 -11.09 -5.46
CA ASN A 29 -3.59 -11.87 -6.19
C ASN A 29 -3.76 -13.37 -5.93
N ILE A 30 -3.99 -13.76 -4.66
CA ILE A 30 -4.27 -15.16 -4.30
C ILE A 30 -5.53 -15.66 -5.02
N LYS A 31 -6.61 -14.87 -4.99
CA LYS A 31 -7.86 -15.20 -5.69
C LYS A 31 -7.68 -15.31 -7.21
N LEU A 32 -6.94 -14.40 -7.84
CA LEU A 32 -6.65 -14.47 -9.27
C LEU A 32 -5.87 -15.74 -9.62
N ASN A 33 -4.87 -16.09 -8.82
CA ASN A 33 -4.10 -17.31 -9.02
C ASN A 33 -4.98 -18.57 -8.92
N GLU A 34 -5.89 -18.60 -7.94
CA GLU A 34 -6.86 -19.69 -7.80
C GLU A 34 -7.79 -19.79 -9.02
N ILE A 35 -8.36 -18.65 -9.47
CA ILE A 35 -9.22 -18.62 -10.66
C ILE A 35 -8.45 -19.09 -11.91
N ASN A 36 -7.20 -18.67 -12.07
CA ASN A 36 -6.34 -19.07 -13.18
C ASN A 36 -6.06 -20.59 -13.15
N LYS A 37 -5.80 -21.17 -11.97
CA LYS A 37 -5.65 -22.62 -11.79
C LYS A 37 -6.92 -23.36 -12.21
N ARG A 38 -8.09 -22.92 -11.74
CA ARG A 38 -9.38 -23.52 -12.12
C ARG A 38 -9.66 -23.40 -13.61
N LEU A 39 -9.36 -22.24 -14.22
CA LEU A 39 -9.48 -22.04 -15.67
C LEU A 39 -8.61 -23.02 -16.46
N LYS A 40 -7.37 -23.25 -16.03
CA LYS A 40 -6.48 -24.23 -16.64
C LYS A 40 -7.08 -25.63 -16.57
N ILE A 41 -7.51 -26.06 -15.39
CA ILE A 41 -8.15 -27.38 -15.19
C ILE A 41 -9.41 -27.55 -16.06
N CYS A 42 -10.27 -26.54 -16.15
CA CYS A 42 -11.48 -26.60 -16.98
C CYS A 42 -11.15 -26.74 -18.48
N LYS A 43 -10.09 -26.04 -18.95
CA LYS A 43 -9.62 -26.18 -20.33
C LYS A 43 -9.06 -27.57 -20.59
N ASP A 44 -8.21 -28.06 -19.70
CA ASP A 44 -7.55 -29.36 -19.85
C ASP A 44 -8.56 -30.52 -19.82
N ARG A 45 -9.65 -30.38 -19.06
CA ARG A 45 -10.73 -31.39 -18.96
C ARG A 45 -11.87 -31.20 -19.96
N GLY A 46 -11.86 -30.16 -20.79
CA GLY A 46 -12.95 -29.85 -21.73
C GLY A 46 -14.28 -29.46 -21.06
N VAL A 47 -14.27 -29.05 -19.79
CA VAL A 47 -15.49 -28.69 -19.04
C VAL A 47 -15.87 -27.23 -19.32
N ASN A 48 -16.69 -27.04 -20.36
CA ASN A 48 -17.07 -25.71 -20.84
C ASN A 48 -18.11 -24.99 -19.98
N SER A 49 -18.92 -25.72 -19.19
CA SER A 49 -20.01 -25.17 -18.37
C SER A 49 -19.55 -24.08 -17.40
N HIS A 50 -18.36 -24.22 -16.81
CA HIS A 50 -17.82 -23.28 -15.83
C HIS A 50 -16.86 -22.23 -16.42
N LEU A 51 -16.49 -22.36 -17.70
CA LEU A 51 -15.45 -21.54 -18.32
C LEU A 51 -15.85 -20.07 -18.41
N TYR A 52 -17.10 -19.81 -18.82
CA TYR A 52 -17.62 -18.45 -18.92
C TYR A 52 -17.64 -17.75 -17.56
N VAL A 53 -18.19 -18.41 -16.53
CA VAL A 53 -18.27 -17.86 -15.17
C VAL A 53 -16.89 -17.55 -14.60
N LEU A 54 -15.92 -18.46 -14.77
CA LEU A 54 -14.55 -18.25 -14.31
C LEU A 54 -13.86 -17.09 -15.03
N LYS A 55 -14.08 -16.92 -16.35
CA LYS A 55 -13.57 -15.78 -17.11
C LYS A 55 -14.14 -14.45 -16.59
N GLN A 56 -15.44 -14.39 -16.31
CA GLN A 56 -16.07 -13.18 -15.76
C GLN A 56 -15.54 -12.88 -14.36
N ARG A 57 -15.48 -13.89 -13.48
CA ARG A 57 -14.91 -13.72 -12.12
C ARG A 57 -13.47 -13.23 -12.17
N ARG A 58 -12.65 -13.76 -13.10
CA ARG A 58 -11.28 -13.28 -13.33
C ARG A 58 -11.29 -11.79 -13.70
N LYS A 59 -12.08 -11.39 -14.70
CA LYS A 59 -12.17 -10.00 -15.17
C LYS A 59 -12.57 -9.03 -14.05
N VAL A 60 -13.61 -9.38 -13.29
CA VAL A 60 -14.06 -8.57 -12.14
C VAL A 60 -12.96 -8.45 -11.08
N THR A 61 -12.32 -9.57 -10.73
CA THR A 61 -11.24 -9.59 -9.72
C THR A 61 -10.04 -8.75 -10.16
N GLU A 62 -9.66 -8.82 -11.44
CA GLU A 62 -8.60 -8.01 -12.04
C GLU A 62 -8.94 -6.51 -11.99
N ASN A 63 -10.19 -6.14 -12.31
CA ASN A 63 -10.65 -4.75 -12.24
C ASN A 63 -10.59 -4.21 -10.81
N VAL A 64 -11.06 -4.98 -9.83
CA VAL A 64 -10.99 -4.59 -8.41
C VAL A 64 -9.53 -4.47 -7.95
N ARG A 65 -8.67 -5.39 -8.37
CA ARG A 65 -7.22 -5.32 -8.11
C ARG A 65 -6.62 -4.03 -8.68
N ASN A 66 -6.96 -3.66 -9.91
CA ASN A 66 -6.47 -2.42 -10.51
C ASN A 66 -6.93 -1.18 -9.73
N MET A 67 -8.18 -1.17 -9.27
CA MET A 67 -8.70 -0.09 -8.40
C MET A 67 -7.90 0.05 -7.11
N TYR A 68 -7.59 -1.06 -6.43
CA TYR A 68 -6.73 -1.04 -5.24
C TYR A 68 -5.29 -0.62 -5.57
N GLY A 69 -4.77 -1.00 -6.74
CA GLY A 69 -3.45 -0.57 -7.21
C GLY A 69 -3.36 0.94 -7.37
N ILE A 70 -4.37 1.55 -8.00
CA ILE A 70 -4.48 3.02 -8.13
C ILE A 70 -4.62 3.67 -6.76
N TYR A 71 -5.46 3.11 -5.89
CA TYR A 71 -5.68 3.63 -4.54
C TYR A 71 -4.38 3.65 -3.71
N VAL A 72 -3.64 2.55 -3.66
CA VAL A 72 -2.35 2.47 -2.94
C VAL A 72 -1.37 3.50 -3.48
N ARG A 73 -1.22 3.57 -4.82
CA ARG A 73 -0.32 4.55 -5.45
C ARG A 73 -0.67 5.98 -5.05
N ARG A 74 -1.95 6.35 -5.09
CA ARG A 74 -2.42 7.69 -4.67
C ARG A 74 -2.07 7.99 -3.22
N LYS A 75 -2.23 7.02 -2.32
CA LYS A 75 -1.88 7.20 -0.89
C LYS A 75 -0.38 7.33 -0.68
N MET A 76 0.44 6.51 -1.35
CA MET A 76 1.90 6.62 -1.30
C MET A 76 2.38 7.99 -1.82
N THR A 77 1.85 8.45 -2.96
CA THR A 77 2.19 9.77 -3.50
C THR A 77 1.79 10.89 -2.53
N ALA A 78 0.64 10.80 -1.87
CA ALA A 78 0.23 11.79 -0.88
C ALA A 78 1.17 11.82 0.33
N VAL A 79 1.59 10.66 0.85
CA VAL A 79 2.58 10.56 1.93
C VAL A 79 3.92 11.16 1.50
N ALA A 80 4.42 10.79 0.31
CA ALA A 80 5.68 11.31 -0.22
C ALA A 80 5.68 12.83 -0.36
N ARG A 81 4.58 13.41 -0.89
CA ARG A 81 4.43 14.87 -0.96
C ARG A 81 4.50 15.53 0.41
N MET A 82 3.83 14.97 1.42
CA MET A 82 3.89 15.51 2.78
C MET A 82 5.30 15.45 3.36
N ILE A 83 6.03 14.35 3.14
CA ILE A 83 7.43 14.21 3.60
C ILE A 83 8.30 15.29 2.94
N ILE A 84 8.20 15.44 1.62
CA ILE A 84 8.97 16.44 0.87
C ILE A 84 8.63 17.86 1.35
N THR A 85 7.36 18.22 1.47
CA THR A 85 6.96 19.55 1.95
C THR A 85 7.46 19.82 3.37
N ASN A 86 7.34 18.86 4.28
CA ASN A 86 7.84 19.02 5.65
C ASN A 86 9.36 19.20 5.67
N PHE A 87 10.08 18.41 4.86
CA PHE A 87 11.52 18.51 4.75
C PHE A 87 11.95 19.86 4.17
N SER A 88 11.35 20.30 3.07
CA SER A 88 11.62 21.59 2.45
C SER A 88 11.37 22.74 3.43
N ASN A 89 10.22 22.75 4.12
CA ASN A 89 9.93 23.79 5.10
C ASN A 89 10.99 23.82 6.21
N SER A 90 11.38 22.66 6.74
CA SER A 90 12.42 22.59 7.77
C SER A 90 13.78 23.12 7.29
N VAL A 91 14.17 22.85 6.04
CA VAL A 91 15.45 23.30 5.48
C VAL A 91 15.44 24.82 5.26
N PHE A 92 14.36 25.38 4.72
CA PHE A 92 14.26 26.81 4.45
C PHE A 92 14.02 27.65 5.72
N GLU A 93 13.23 27.15 6.68
CA GLU A 93 13.05 27.82 7.98
C GLU A 93 14.38 27.92 8.75
N SER A 94 15.20 26.86 8.71
CA SER A 94 16.54 26.88 9.33
C SER A 94 17.50 27.85 8.62
N SER A 95 17.24 28.19 7.35
CA SER A 95 18.08 29.09 6.56
C SER A 95 17.71 30.56 6.76
N ASN A 96 16.43 30.86 7.03
CA ASN A 96 15.93 32.23 7.22
C ASN A 96 16.04 32.73 8.67
N SER A 97 16.28 31.85 9.65
CA SER A 97 16.48 32.26 11.06
C SER A 97 17.90 32.76 11.38
N SER A 98 18.77 32.92 10.38
CA SER A 98 20.17 33.38 10.54
C SER A 98 20.40 34.83 10.06
N SER A 99 19.34 35.62 9.86
CA SER A 99 19.45 37.02 9.46
C SER A 99 18.49 37.88 10.28
N ASP A 100 18.92 38.27 11.48
CA ASP A 100 18.79 39.63 12.02
C ASP A 100 19.20 39.68 13.50
N SER A 101 20.40 40.22 13.75
CA SER A 101 20.68 41.04 14.93
C SER A 101 21.83 42.01 14.57
N GLN A 102 21.45 43.16 14.02
CA GLN A 102 22.29 44.36 13.98
C GLN A 102 21.45 45.53 14.52
N ASN A 103 21.88 46.08 15.67
CA ASN A 103 22.18 47.50 15.89
C ASN A 103 22.01 47.88 17.37
N ASN A 104 23.14 48.17 18.04
CA ASN A 104 23.44 49.45 18.70
C ASN A 104 24.75 49.31 19.48
N ASP A 105 25.82 49.93 19.01
CA ASP A 105 26.57 50.92 19.80
C ASP A 105 27.65 51.59 18.94
N GLU A 106 27.54 52.92 18.86
CA GLU A 106 28.59 53.82 18.42
C GLU A 106 29.78 53.74 19.38
N THR A 107 31.00 53.57 18.87
CA THR A 107 32.18 54.35 19.30
C THR A 107 33.30 54.25 18.24
N GLU A 108 33.57 55.38 17.58
CA GLU A 108 34.90 56.01 17.45
C GLU A 108 36.14 55.16 17.07
N ASN A 109 36.69 55.50 15.88
CA ASN A 109 38.07 56.04 15.70
C ASN A 109 39.26 55.13 15.25
N LEU A 110 39.71 55.43 14.01
CA LEU A 110 41.04 55.35 13.36
C LEU A 110 42.07 54.25 13.73
N ASN A 111 42.42 53.40 12.74
CA ASN A 111 43.66 53.50 11.92
C ASN A 111 44.01 52.14 11.27
N SER A 112 44.26 52.15 9.95
CA SER A 112 45.01 51.08 9.29
C SER A 112 46.45 50.99 9.82
N PRO A 113 47.08 49.82 9.69
CA PRO A 113 47.99 49.70 8.56
C PRO A 113 47.93 48.36 7.81
N ARG A 114 48.28 48.49 6.55
CA ARG A 114 48.72 47.51 5.55
C ARG A 114 49.67 46.43 6.12
N SER A 115 49.50 45.20 5.66
CA SER A 115 50.58 44.23 5.51
C SER A 115 50.24 43.31 4.34
N ASP A 116 51.21 43.20 3.44
CA ASP A 116 51.26 42.31 2.27
C ASP A 116 51.47 40.84 2.71
N ASP A 117 51.52 39.93 1.72
CA ASP A 117 51.91 38.50 1.74
C ASP A 117 50.73 37.48 1.64
N VAL A 118 50.45 36.90 0.46
CA VAL A 118 50.98 35.61 -0.10
C VAL A 118 50.38 34.42 0.67
N ASP A 119 49.65 33.45 0.10
CA ASP A 119 50.09 32.55 -0.98
C ASP A 119 48.93 31.74 -1.60
N VAL A 120 49.20 31.24 -2.80
CA VAL A 120 48.41 30.35 -3.65
C VAL A 120 48.73 28.88 -3.33
N ASN A 121 47.73 28.01 -3.15
CA ASN A 121 47.60 26.76 -3.95
C ASN A 121 46.38 25.88 -3.60
N THR A 122 45.59 25.62 -4.64
CA THR A 122 45.23 24.32 -5.24
C THR A 122 45.54 23.02 -4.46
N SER A 123 44.52 22.14 -4.31
CA SER A 123 44.47 20.67 -4.59
C SER A 123 43.17 20.13 -3.97
N GLU A 124 42.18 19.67 -4.75
CA GLU A 124 41.98 18.26 -5.16
C GLU A 124 42.11 17.26 -4.00
N ASP A 125 41.00 16.70 -3.52
CA ASP A 125 40.63 15.30 -3.79
C ASP A 125 39.55 14.74 -2.83
N THR A 126 38.43 14.33 -3.43
CA THR A 126 37.85 12.99 -3.35
C THR A 126 38.13 12.13 -2.09
N ASN A 127 37.09 11.89 -1.28
CA ASN A 127 36.81 10.51 -0.84
C ASN A 127 35.36 10.31 -0.37
N ILE A 128 34.58 9.70 -1.26
CA ILE A 128 33.28 9.08 -0.96
C ILE A 128 33.61 7.68 -0.44
N SER A 129 33.58 7.47 0.87
CA SER A 129 33.58 6.11 1.42
C SER A 129 32.13 5.66 1.60
N THR A 130 31.71 4.88 0.61
CA THR A 130 30.53 4.03 0.71
C THR A 130 30.95 2.82 1.54
N ASP A 131 30.32 2.59 2.69
CA ASP A 131 30.33 1.26 3.28
C ASP A 131 28.90 0.79 3.52
N SER A 132 28.50 -0.12 2.65
CA SER A 132 27.40 -1.04 2.87
C SER A 132 27.94 -2.12 3.79
N SER A 133 27.39 -2.25 5.00
CA SER A 133 27.57 -3.45 5.80
C SER A 133 26.23 -3.97 6.25
N SER A 134 25.93 -5.14 5.70
CA SER A 134 24.82 -6.03 5.99
C SER A 134 24.77 -6.39 7.47
N ASN A 135 23.58 -6.36 8.05
CA ASN A 135 23.24 -7.19 9.20
C ASN A 135 22.01 -8.01 8.84
N ASP A 136 22.27 -9.14 8.17
CA ASP A 136 21.42 -10.32 8.22
C ASP A 136 21.73 -11.10 9.51
N THR A 137 20.77 -11.94 9.93
CA THR A 137 20.68 -12.79 11.16
C THR A 137 20.18 -12.07 12.42
N GLU A 138 19.18 -12.55 13.17
CA GLU A 138 18.56 -13.88 13.26
C GLU A 138 17.22 -13.80 14.03
N SER A 139 16.44 -14.89 13.96
CA SER A 139 15.40 -15.32 14.92
C SER A 139 14.02 -14.63 14.91
N ALA A 140 13.02 -15.34 14.37
CA ALA A 140 12.25 -16.29 15.17
C ALA A 140 11.06 -16.83 14.35
N GLN A 141 11.03 -18.15 14.20
CA GLN A 141 9.88 -18.91 13.75
C GLN A 141 8.68 -18.62 14.68
N GLN A 142 7.55 -18.21 14.11
CA GLN A 142 6.25 -18.48 14.71
C GLN A 142 5.42 -19.23 13.68
N ASP A 143 5.35 -20.54 13.89
CA ASP A 143 4.31 -21.40 13.36
C ASP A 143 2.94 -20.86 13.79
N ILE A 144 2.15 -20.39 12.83
CA ILE A 144 0.72 -20.17 13.03
C ILE A 144 0.02 -21.33 12.33
N SER A 145 -0.19 -22.41 13.08
CA SER A 145 -1.12 -23.48 12.71
C SER A 145 -2.54 -22.90 12.67
N VAL A 146 -3.10 -22.70 11.48
CA VAL A 146 -4.53 -22.40 11.35
C VAL A 146 -5.27 -23.73 11.30
N ASN A 147 -5.75 -24.17 12.46
CA ASN A 147 -6.73 -25.25 12.59
C ASN A 147 -8.06 -24.77 11.99
N VAL A 148 -8.39 -25.25 10.78
CA VAL A 148 -9.70 -25.04 10.16
C VAL A 148 -10.53 -26.31 10.31
N ASN A 149 -10.94 -26.60 11.54
CA ASN A 149 -12.04 -27.53 11.82
C ASN A 149 -13.25 -26.73 12.33
N SER A 150 -14.19 -26.49 11.42
CA SER A 150 -15.61 -26.43 11.75
C SER A 150 -16.38 -26.82 10.50
N GLU A 151 -16.43 -28.14 10.29
CA GLU A 151 -17.61 -28.78 9.75
C GLU A 151 -18.75 -28.52 10.74
N GLN A 152 -19.79 -27.82 10.32
CA GLN A 152 -21.10 -27.98 10.94
C GLN A 152 -22.10 -28.29 9.82
N THR A 153 -22.26 -29.59 9.65
CA THR A 153 -23.36 -30.28 9.01
C THR A 153 -24.69 -29.81 9.59
N GLY A 154 -25.55 -29.27 8.73
CA GLY A 154 -26.97 -29.08 8.99
C GLY A 154 -27.75 -29.83 7.91
N GLN A 155 -27.97 -31.13 8.13
CA GLN A 155 -29.00 -31.88 7.44
C GLN A 155 -30.37 -31.42 7.96
N GLN A 156 -31.28 -31.04 7.06
CA GLN A 156 -32.73 -31.16 7.23
C GLN A 156 -33.27 -31.57 5.86
N GLN A 157 -33.42 -32.88 5.66
CA GLN A 157 -34.66 -33.66 5.85
C GLN A 157 -35.75 -33.30 4.83
N TYR A 158 -36.02 -34.30 4.00
CA TYR A 158 -37.18 -34.43 3.12
C TYR A 158 -38.48 -34.20 3.90
N SER A 159 -39.44 -33.56 3.26
CA SER A 159 -40.85 -33.84 3.48
C SER A 159 -41.54 -33.83 2.12
N ASP A 160 -41.98 -35.03 1.74
CA ASP A 160 -43.09 -35.25 0.82
C ASP A 160 -44.28 -34.45 1.31
N ASP A 161 -44.96 -33.75 0.39
CA ASP A 161 -46.40 -33.55 0.50
C ASP A 161 -47.00 -33.76 -0.89
N THR A 162 -47.54 -34.96 -1.06
CA THR A 162 -48.52 -35.30 -2.08
C THR A 162 -49.88 -35.00 -1.46
N GLU A 163 -50.55 -33.92 -1.90
CA GLU A 163 -51.98 -33.78 -1.69
C GLU A 163 -52.72 -33.69 -3.02
N ALA A 164 -53.62 -34.66 -3.18
CA ALA A 164 -54.60 -34.75 -4.22
C ALA A 164 -55.60 -33.59 -4.12
N SER A 165 -55.95 -33.01 -5.27
CA SER A 165 -57.26 -32.38 -5.43
C SER A 165 -57.80 -32.64 -6.82
N ASN A 166 -58.80 -33.52 -6.84
CA ASN A 166 -59.75 -33.76 -7.93
C ASN A 166 -60.32 -32.46 -8.49
N GLN A 167 -60.58 -32.39 -9.80
CA GLN A 167 -61.91 -32.19 -10.40
C GLN A 167 -61.92 -32.51 -11.91
N ASN A 168 -62.81 -33.45 -12.29
CA ASN A 168 -63.63 -33.59 -13.52
C ASN A 168 -63.06 -33.16 -14.90
N THR A 169 -63.23 -33.90 -16.01
CA THR A 169 -64.48 -34.50 -16.51
C THR A 169 -64.18 -35.47 -17.66
N LEU A 170 -64.82 -36.65 -17.66
CA LEU A 170 -65.00 -37.51 -18.84
C LEU A 170 -65.95 -36.83 -19.84
N THR A 171 -65.66 -36.92 -21.13
CA THR A 171 -66.64 -37.37 -22.15
C THR A 171 -65.88 -37.91 -23.37
N SER A 172 -65.83 -39.23 -23.49
CA SER A 172 -65.84 -39.89 -24.80
C SER A 172 -67.30 -40.02 -25.23
N SER A 173 -67.59 -39.74 -26.48
CA SER A 173 -68.72 -40.33 -27.19
C SER A 173 -68.23 -40.67 -28.60
N GLU A 174 -68.77 -41.78 -29.09
CA GLU A 174 -68.42 -42.57 -30.27
C GLU A 174 -68.25 -41.80 -31.59
#